data_AF-A0A831LLJ6-F1
#
_entry.id   AF-A0A831LLJ6-F1
#
_cell.length_a   1.000
_cell.length_b   1.000
_cell.length_c   1.000
_cell.angle_alpha   90.00
_cell.angle_beta   90.00
_cell.angle_gamma   90.00
#
_symmetry.space_group_name_H-M   'P 1'
#
loop_
_entity.id
_entity.type
_entity.pdbx_description
1 polymer ?
#
loop_
_entity_poly.entity_id
_entity_poly.type
_entity_poly.pdbx_seq_one_letter_code
_entity_poly.pdbx_strand_id
1 'polypeptide(L)'
;MIKKALDVFFPEAQKEVHSDLLAAAHATLGNKSGIACILGTGSNSCLYDGKTITAHVPPLGFILGDEGSGAVLGRQLVGDFLKKTMPAELQHLFQQKYPLEYADFLNRVYRHEKPNQFLAGFVPFLSENIQNEYCQNLVENAFDSFILRNVAQYENYENQPICFVGSVAFYFQKQLKNVLLRRNLVPGIILKEPLLKLMEFHLQNNNHE
;
A
#
# COMPACT_ATOMS: atom_id res chain seq x y z
N MET A 1 9.71 23.50 0.68
CA MET A 1 9.01 23.94 -0.54
C MET A 1 7.51 24.04 -0.32
N ILE A 2 6.85 22.97 0.15
CA ILE A 2 5.39 22.95 0.42
C ILE A 2 4.96 23.95 1.50
N LYS A 3 5.61 23.96 2.68
CA LYS A 3 5.25 24.91 3.76
C LYS A 3 5.24 26.38 3.31
N LYS A 4 6.28 26.78 2.55
CA LYS A 4 6.38 28.13 1.96
C LYS A 4 5.28 28.42 0.93
N ALA A 5 4.90 27.42 0.12
CA ALA A 5 3.80 27.59 -0.81
C ALA A 5 2.46 27.79 -0.07
N LEU A 6 2.26 27.10 1.06
CA LEU A 6 1.07 27.25 1.90
C LEU A 6 1.01 28.61 2.63
N ASP A 7 2.15 29.24 2.91
CA ASP A 7 2.19 30.57 3.55
C ASP A 7 1.48 31.65 2.71
N VAL A 8 1.50 31.53 1.38
CA VAL A 8 0.81 32.45 0.46
C VAL A 8 -0.71 32.37 0.62
N PHE A 9 -1.25 31.19 0.91
CA PHE A 9 -2.69 30.96 0.97
C PHE A 9 -3.26 31.04 2.39
N PHE A 10 -2.44 30.75 3.41
CA PHE A 10 -2.88 30.67 4.81
C PHE A 10 -1.92 31.43 5.74
N PRO A 11 -1.72 32.74 5.58
CA PRO A 11 -0.66 33.48 6.25
C PRO A 11 -0.71 33.39 7.79
N GLU A 12 -1.90 33.36 8.37
CA GLU A 12 -2.11 33.37 9.83
C GLU A 12 -2.21 31.96 10.46
N ALA A 13 -2.23 30.90 9.64
CA ALA A 13 -2.35 29.53 10.16
C ALA A 13 -1.00 28.96 10.63
N GLN A 14 -1.02 28.18 11.71
CA GLN A 14 0.05 27.25 12.03
C GLN A 14 0.10 26.13 10.98
N LYS A 15 1.31 25.81 10.49
CA LYS A 15 1.51 24.88 9.38
C LYS A 15 2.56 23.85 9.71
N GLU A 16 2.19 22.60 9.51
CA GLU A 16 3.02 21.43 9.70
C GLU A 16 3.04 20.60 8.42
N VAL A 17 4.21 20.09 8.05
CA VAL A 17 4.40 19.28 6.85
C VAL A 17 5.20 18.06 7.25
N HIS A 18 4.58 16.90 7.13
CA HIS A 18 5.13 15.61 7.52
C HIS A 18 5.01 14.60 6.38
N SER A 19 5.61 13.42 6.55
CA SER A 19 5.50 12.32 5.61
C SER A 19 4.09 11.72 5.60
N ASP A 20 3.78 11.04 4.49
CA ASP A 20 2.60 10.19 4.36
C ASP A 20 2.57 9.05 5.40
N LEU A 21 3.74 8.52 5.79
CA LEU A 21 3.87 7.54 6.85
C LEU A 21 3.43 8.07 8.22
N LEU A 22 3.81 9.30 8.57
CA LEU A 22 3.37 9.88 9.85
C LEU A 22 1.85 10.11 9.82
N ALA A 23 1.33 10.54 8.67
CA ALA A 23 -0.11 10.65 8.46
C ALA A 23 -0.84 9.30 8.62
N ALA A 24 -0.27 8.21 8.10
CA ALA A 24 -0.80 6.85 8.29
C ALA A 24 -0.73 6.39 9.76
N ALA A 25 0.37 6.67 10.45
CA ALA A 25 0.55 6.36 11.87
C ALA A 25 -0.46 7.10 12.75
N HIS A 26 -0.61 8.42 12.59
CA HIS A 26 -1.61 9.19 13.33
C HIS A 26 -3.03 8.70 13.06
N ALA A 27 -3.38 8.41 11.80
CA ALA A 27 -4.70 7.94 11.43
C ALA A 27 -5.07 6.57 12.03
N THR A 28 -4.09 5.70 12.24
CA THR A 28 -4.35 4.30 12.61
C THR A 28 -3.94 3.94 14.04
N LEU A 29 -2.91 4.60 14.58
CA LEU A 29 -2.35 4.32 15.89
C LEU A 29 -2.59 5.48 16.89
N GLY A 30 -2.81 6.69 16.39
CA GLY A 30 -2.97 7.88 17.23
C GLY A 30 -1.74 8.09 18.13
N ASN A 31 -1.95 8.00 19.46
CA ASN A 31 -0.88 8.15 20.46
C ASN A 31 -0.33 6.80 20.97
N LYS A 32 -0.56 5.69 20.25
CA LYS A 32 -0.11 4.35 20.63
C LYS A 32 1.05 3.88 19.75
N SER A 33 1.93 3.06 20.32
CA SER A 33 2.97 2.36 19.57
C SER A 33 2.37 1.32 18.61
N GLY A 34 3.03 1.12 17.47
CA GLY A 34 2.67 0.09 16.50
C GLY A 34 3.41 0.25 15.19
N ILE A 35 3.01 -0.56 14.21
CA ILE A 35 3.57 -0.51 12.86
C ILE A 35 2.52 0.08 11.92
N ALA A 36 2.86 1.17 11.25
CA ALA A 36 2.00 1.81 10.26
C ALA A 36 2.50 1.51 8.85
N CYS A 37 1.63 0.95 8.02
CA CYS A 37 1.93 0.56 6.65
C CYS A 37 1.06 1.32 5.66
N ILE A 38 1.58 1.53 4.46
CA ILE A 38 0.84 2.06 3.31
C ILE A 38 0.89 1.00 2.22
N LEU A 39 -0.27 0.59 1.68
CA LEU A 39 -0.37 -0.24 0.47
C LEU A 39 -1.36 0.42 -0.50
N GLY A 40 -0.80 1.10 -1.50
CA GLY A 40 -1.52 1.76 -2.59
C GLY A 40 -0.82 1.46 -3.92
N THR A 41 -0.58 2.49 -4.74
CA THR A 41 0.23 2.33 -5.96
C THR A 41 1.64 1.82 -5.64
N GLY A 42 2.25 2.36 -4.59
CA GLY A 42 3.49 1.86 -3.97
C GLY A 42 3.18 1.25 -2.59
N SER A 43 4.23 0.85 -1.88
CA SER A 43 4.14 0.38 -0.50
C SER A 43 5.08 1.18 0.40
N ASN A 44 4.80 1.25 1.70
CA ASN A 44 5.73 1.81 2.67
C ASN A 44 5.40 1.27 4.07
N SER A 45 6.33 1.34 5.01
CA SER A 45 6.07 0.96 6.41
C SER A 45 6.96 1.71 7.38
N CYS A 46 6.54 1.87 8.63
CA CYS A 46 7.38 2.37 9.71
C CYS A 46 6.98 1.79 11.07
N LEU A 47 7.94 1.80 12.00
CA LEU A 47 7.68 1.62 13.43
C LEU A 47 7.43 2.99 14.06
N TYR A 48 6.35 3.10 14.83
CA TYR A 48 5.88 4.32 15.47
C TYR A 48 5.73 4.08 16.97
N ASP A 49 6.22 4.98 17.82
CA ASP A 49 6.23 4.82 19.28
C ASP A 49 5.01 5.45 19.99
N GLY A 50 4.08 6.05 19.23
CA GLY A 50 2.98 6.85 19.77
C GLY A 50 3.20 8.36 19.66
N LYS A 51 4.39 8.81 19.25
CA LYS A 51 4.71 10.22 19.02
C LYS A 51 5.52 10.46 17.75
N THR A 52 6.47 9.59 17.45
CA THR A 52 7.39 9.73 16.32
C THR A 52 7.66 8.38 15.64
N ILE A 53 8.13 8.45 14.40
CA ILE A 53 8.62 7.28 13.67
C ILE A 53 10.03 6.95 14.17
N THR A 54 10.20 5.77 14.76
CA THR A 54 11.48 5.32 15.34
C THR A 54 12.30 4.48 14.36
N ALA A 55 11.64 3.82 13.40
CA ALA A 55 12.32 3.08 12.34
C ALA A 55 11.54 3.13 11.02
N HIS A 56 12.26 3.10 9.91
CA HIS A 56 11.72 3.14 8.55
C HIS A 56 12.52 2.22 7.64
N VAL A 57 11.85 1.24 7.02
CA VAL A 57 12.44 0.42 5.95
C VAL A 57 12.16 1.09 4.59
N PRO A 58 13.19 1.46 3.82
CA PRO A 58 12.99 2.09 2.51
C PRO A 58 12.21 1.17 1.56
N PRO A 59 11.20 1.68 0.83
CA PRO A 59 10.36 0.84 -0.03
C PRO A 59 11.00 0.48 -1.38
N LEU A 60 12.06 1.18 -1.78
CA LEU A 60 12.87 0.94 -3.00
C LEU A 60 12.13 1.04 -4.35
N GLY A 61 10.83 1.33 -4.34
CA GLY A 61 9.99 1.54 -5.52
C GLY A 61 9.68 0.26 -6.29
N PHE A 62 8.67 0.33 -7.16
CA PHE A 62 8.06 -0.83 -7.84
C PHE A 62 8.99 -1.75 -8.63
N ILE A 63 10.22 -1.34 -8.90
CA ILE A 63 11.22 -2.18 -9.57
C ILE A 63 11.98 -3.05 -8.55
N LEU A 64 12.53 -2.43 -7.50
CA LEU A 64 13.49 -3.05 -6.57
C LEU A 64 12.85 -3.53 -5.25
N GLY A 65 11.67 -3.03 -4.91
CA GLY A 65 10.92 -3.42 -3.71
C GLY A 65 9.43 -3.25 -3.95
N ASP A 66 8.80 -2.39 -3.16
CA ASP A 66 7.37 -2.07 -3.23
C ASP A 66 6.46 -3.31 -3.12
N GLU A 67 6.90 -4.34 -2.38
CA GLU A 67 6.17 -5.59 -2.23
C GLU A 67 4.74 -5.33 -1.73
N GLY A 68 3.77 -6.10 -2.22
CA GLY A 68 2.36 -5.91 -1.87
C GLY A 68 1.72 -4.64 -2.46
N SER A 69 2.47 -3.76 -3.14
CA SER A 69 1.89 -2.59 -3.81
C SER A 69 1.11 -2.96 -5.07
N GLY A 70 0.23 -2.05 -5.49
CA GLY A 70 -0.53 -2.19 -6.71
C GLY A 70 0.37 -2.25 -7.96
N ALA A 71 1.46 -1.48 -7.99
CA ALA A 71 2.39 -1.52 -9.11
C ALA A 71 3.08 -2.88 -9.23
N VAL A 72 3.47 -3.50 -8.11
CA VAL A 72 4.10 -4.83 -8.11
C VAL A 72 3.09 -5.93 -8.44
N LEU A 73 1.88 -5.88 -7.87
CA LEU A 73 0.79 -6.80 -8.20
C LEU A 73 0.46 -6.75 -9.69
N GLY A 74 0.30 -5.55 -10.24
CA GLY A 74 0.07 -5.34 -11.67
C GLY A 74 1.23 -5.84 -12.54
N ARG A 75 2.47 -5.60 -12.12
CA ARG A 75 3.67 -6.11 -12.81
C ARG A 75 3.68 -7.64 -12.88
N GLN A 76 3.37 -8.31 -11.77
CA GLN A 76 3.30 -9.78 -11.72
C GLN A 76 2.18 -10.31 -12.63
N LEU A 77 0.98 -9.73 -12.51
CA LEU A 77 -0.18 -10.11 -13.31
C LEU A 77 0.08 -9.95 -14.82
N VAL A 78 0.60 -8.80 -15.24
CA VAL A 78 0.95 -8.54 -16.65
C VAL A 78 2.08 -9.47 -17.10
N GLY A 79 3.07 -9.72 -16.25
CA GLY A 79 4.15 -10.66 -16.55
C GLY A 79 3.63 -12.07 -16.86
N ASP A 80 2.73 -12.59 -16.03
CA ASP A 80 2.12 -13.90 -16.22
C ASP A 80 1.20 -13.96 -17.44
N PHE A 81 0.44 -12.89 -17.68
CA PHE A 81 -0.40 -12.75 -18.86
C PHE A 81 0.44 -12.84 -20.15
N LEU A 82 1.51 -12.05 -20.25
CA LEU A 82 2.37 -12.00 -21.44
C LEU A 82 3.18 -13.30 -21.63
N LYS A 83 3.54 -13.98 -20.54
CA LYS A 83 4.22 -15.29 -20.58
C LYS A 83 3.27 -16.47 -20.78
N LYS A 84 1.96 -16.25 -20.80
CA LYS A 84 0.92 -17.29 -20.90
C LYS A 84 0.99 -18.32 -19.77
N THR A 85 1.37 -17.88 -18.57
CA THR A 85 1.39 -18.71 -17.34
C THR A 85 0.16 -18.51 -16.47
N MET A 86 -0.66 -17.49 -16.77
CA MET A 86 -1.99 -17.28 -16.19
C MET A 86 -2.98 -18.38 -16.63
N PRO A 87 -3.94 -18.80 -15.80
CA PRO A 87 -5.02 -19.71 -16.21
C PRO A 87 -5.77 -19.23 -17.46
N ALA A 88 -6.10 -20.13 -18.38
CA ALA A 88 -6.66 -19.80 -19.70
C ALA A 88 -7.95 -18.96 -19.62
N GLU A 89 -8.84 -19.27 -18.67
CA GLU A 89 -10.07 -18.51 -18.44
C GLU A 89 -9.78 -17.05 -18.05
N LEU A 90 -8.86 -16.84 -17.09
CA LEU A 90 -8.46 -15.51 -16.67
C LEU A 90 -7.72 -14.76 -17.78
N GLN A 91 -6.92 -15.47 -18.58
CA GLN A 91 -6.22 -14.86 -19.71
C GLN A 91 -7.21 -14.28 -20.74
N HIS A 92 -8.28 -15.02 -21.03
CA HIS A 92 -9.35 -14.55 -21.90
C HIS A 92 -10.09 -13.35 -21.30
N LEU A 93 -10.49 -13.41 -20.02
CA LEU A 93 -11.14 -12.30 -19.32
C LEU A 93 -10.25 -11.05 -19.28
N PHE A 94 -8.94 -11.23 -19.05
CA PHE A 94 -7.97 -10.13 -19.01
C PHE A 94 -7.85 -9.45 -20.37
N GLN A 95 -7.69 -10.22 -21.45
CA GLN A 95 -7.60 -9.69 -22.82
C GLN A 95 -8.88 -8.96 -23.23
N GLN A 96 -10.06 -9.48 -22.86
CA GLN A 96 -11.34 -8.83 -23.15
C GLN A 96 -11.47 -7.48 -22.44
N LYS A 97 -11.06 -7.42 -21.17
CA LYS A 97 -11.15 -6.20 -20.37
C LYS A 97 -10.10 -5.16 -20.75
N TYR A 98 -8.90 -5.61 -21.10
CA TYR A 98 -7.77 -4.76 -21.47
C TYR A 98 -7.26 -5.16 -22.86
N PRO A 99 -7.86 -4.66 -23.94
CA PRO A 99 -7.48 -4.98 -25.32
C PRO A 99 -6.17 -4.25 -25.70
N LEU A 100 -5.08 -4.68 -25.07
CA LEU A 100 -3.72 -4.17 -25.28
C LEU A 100 -2.86 -5.28 -25.89
N GLU A 101 -2.01 -4.90 -26.83
CA GLU A 101 -1.07 -5.83 -27.45
C GLU A 101 0.26 -5.84 -26.71
N TYR A 102 1.09 -6.86 -26.95
CA TYR A 102 2.42 -7.00 -26.34
C TYR A 102 3.25 -5.70 -26.44
N ALA A 103 3.22 -5.04 -27.60
CA ALA A 103 3.95 -3.79 -27.84
C ALA A 103 3.43 -2.63 -26.97
N ASP A 104 2.12 -2.57 -26.69
CA ASP A 104 1.52 -1.53 -25.84
C ASP A 104 2.01 -1.64 -24.40
N PHE A 105 2.07 -2.86 -23.87
CA PHE A 105 2.61 -3.11 -22.53
C PHE A 105 4.06 -2.67 -22.43
N LEU A 106 4.91 -3.07 -23.38
CA LEU A 106 6.32 -2.66 -23.36
C LEU A 106 6.48 -1.14 -23.47
N ASN A 107 5.74 -0.49 -24.37
CA ASN A 107 5.85 0.94 -24.54
C ASN A 107 5.43 1.70 -23.26
N ARG A 108 4.32 1.30 -22.63
CA ARG A 108 3.84 1.97 -21.42
C ARG A 108 4.67 1.69 -20.17
N VAL A 109 5.30 0.51 -20.09
CA VAL A 109 6.16 0.15 -18.94
C VAL A 109 7.56 0.77 -19.05
N TYR A 110 8.14 0.82 -20.25
CA TYR A 110 9.56 1.21 -20.41
C TYR A 110 9.77 2.61 -20.98
N ARG A 111 8.74 3.25 -21.56
CA ARG A 111 8.92 4.52 -22.31
C ARG A 111 7.99 5.66 -21.88
N HIS A 112 7.04 5.42 -20.98
CA HIS A 112 6.12 6.46 -20.47
C HIS A 112 6.50 6.92 -19.06
N GLU A 113 6.03 8.11 -18.66
CA GLU A 113 6.44 8.78 -17.40
C GLU A 113 5.94 8.10 -16.11
N LYS A 114 4.86 7.32 -16.15
CA LYS A 114 4.21 6.77 -14.93
C LYS A 114 3.91 5.27 -15.03
N PRO A 115 4.94 4.42 -15.23
CA PRO A 115 4.77 2.98 -15.43
C PRO A 115 4.18 2.29 -14.19
N ASN A 116 4.50 2.78 -12.99
CA ASN A 116 3.94 2.29 -11.74
C ASN A 116 2.41 2.48 -11.66
N GLN A 117 1.89 3.64 -12.09
CA GLN A 117 0.45 3.89 -12.12
C GLN A 117 -0.25 3.06 -13.19
N PHE A 118 0.38 2.92 -14.36
CA PHE A 118 -0.14 2.05 -15.42
C PHE A 118 -0.28 0.60 -14.93
N LEU A 119 0.75 0.06 -14.29
CA LEU A 119 0.72 -1.29 -13.73
C LEU A 119 -0.31 -1.43 -12.60
N ALA A 120 -0.36 -0.47 -11.67
CA ALA A 120 -1.37 -0.46 -10.61
C ALA A 120 -2.81 -0.40 -11.16
N GLY A 121 -3.00 0.12 -12.37
CA GLY A 121 -4.29 0.15 -13.07
C GLY A 121 -4.89 -1.23 -13.36
N PHE A 122 -4.11 -2.31 -13.28
CA PHE A 122 -4.60 -3.68 -13.48
C PHE A 122 -5.07 -4.37 -12.20
N VAL A 123 -4.82 -3.78 -11.02
CA VAL A 123 -5.24 -4.33 -9.72
C VAL A 123 -6.76 -4.58 -9.62
N PRO A 124 -7.66 -3.75 -10.19
CA PRO A 124 -9.09 -4.04 -10.19
C PRO A 124 -9.44 -5.42 -10.76
N PHE A 125 -8.68 -5.91 -11.75
CA PHE A 125 -8.87 -7.27 -12.28
C PHE A 125 -8.68 -8.35 -11.21
N LEU A 126 -7.65 -8.21 -10.37
CA LEU A 126 -7.43 -9.13 -9.25
C LEU A 126 -8.59 -9.08 -8.26
N SER A 127 -9.10 -7.88 -7.95
CA SER A 127 -10.22 -7.72 -7.01
C SER A 127 -11.52 -8.35 -7.53
N GLU A 128 -11.80 -8.19 -8.82
CA GLU A 128 -13.01 -8.75 -9.45
C GLU A 128 -12.96 -10.29 -9.54
N ASN A 129 -11.76 -10.85 -9.69
CA ASN A 129 -11.54 -12.29 -9.86
C ASN A 129 -10.95 -12.95 -8.60
N ILE A 130 -11.06 -12.30 -7.43
CA ILE A 130 -10.35 -12.72 -6.21
C ILE A 130 -10.78 -14.09 -5.67
N GLN A 131 -11.93 -14.62 -6.11
CA GLN A 131 -12.39 -15.96 -5.76
C GLN A 131 -11.63 -17.06 -6.53
N ASN A 132 -10.92 -16.71 -7.61
CA ASN A 132 -10.05 -17.63 -8.31
C ASN A 132 -8.75 -17.81 -7.51
N GLU A 133 -8.34 -19.07 -7.33
CA GLU A 133 -7.15 -19.44 -6.56
C GLU A 133 -5.87 -18.75 -7.04
N TYR A 134 -5.70 -18.57 -8.37
CA TYR A 134 -4.55 -17.84 -8.92
C TYR A 134 -4.48 -16.39 -8.43
N CYS A 135 -5.61 -15.67 -8.50
CA CYS A 135 -5.68 -14.27 -8.07
C CYS A 135 -5.48 -14.14 -6.56
N GLN A 136 -6.08 -15.05 -5.77
CA GLN A 136 -5.89 -15.09 -4.33
C GLN A 136 -4.42 -15.32 -3.96
N ASN A 137 -3.78 -16.33 -4.57
CA ASN A 137 -2.39 -16.67 -4.29
C ASN A 137 -1.43 -15.56 -4.70
N LEU A 138 -1.65 -14.91 -5.85
CA LEU A 138 -0.82 -13.79 -6.29
C LEU A 138 -0.85 -12.65 -5.25
N VAL A 139 -2.04 -12.27 -4.78
CA VAL A 139 -2.20 -11.20 -3.79
C VAL A 139 -1.63 -11.59 -2.43
N GLU A 140 -1.97 -12.78 -1.91
CA GLU A 140 -1.49 -13.24 -0.60
C GLU A 140 0.03 -13.40 -0.58
N ASN A 141 0.65 -13.92 -1.65
CA ASN A 141 2.11 -14.05 -1.75
C ASN A 141 2.81 -12.68 -1.81
N ALA A 142 2.21 -11.69 -2.47
CA ALA A 142 2.75 -10.34 -2.51
C ALA A 142 2.71 -9.67 -1.12
N PHE A 143 1.61 -9.87 -0.37
CA PHE A 143 1.52 -9.41 1.02
C PHE A 143 2.48 -10.15 1.94
N ASP A 144 2.62 -11.47 1.79
CA ASP A 144 3.58 -12.25 2.55
C ASP A 144 5.01 -11.74 2.34
N SER A 145 5.36 -11.42 1.08
CA SER A 145 6.63 -10.81 0.72
C SER A 145 6.83 -9.45 1.39
N PHE A 146 5.79 -8.59 1.42
CA PHE A 146 5.84 -7.31 2.13
C PHE A 146 6.07 -7.48 3.63
N ILE A 147 5.38 -8.43 4.27
CA ILE A 147 5.57 -8.71 5.70
C ILE A 147 7.00 -9.17 5.96
N LEU A 148 7.50 -10.13 5.20
CA LEU A 148 8.85 -10.68 5.39
C LEU A 148 9.96 -9.67 5.13
N ARG A 149 9.82 -8.86 4.07
CA ARG A 149 10.89 -7.98 3.60
C ARG A 149 10.84 -6.60 4.22
N ASN A 150 9.70 -6.16 4.75
CA ASN A 150 9.55 -4.82 5.31
C ASN A 150 9.18 -4.86 6.79
N VAL A 151 8.04 -5.48 7.14
CA VAL A 151 7.52 -5.45 8.52
C VAL A 151 8.39 -6.24 9.49
N ALA A 152 8.89 -7.41 9.09
CA ALA A 152 9.69 -8.29 9.94
C ALA A 152 11.08 -7.73 10.30
N GLN A 153 11.47 -6.58 9.72
CA GLN A 153 12.71 -5.90 10.09
C GLN A 153 12.59 -5.03 11.35
N TYR A 154 11.35 -4.74 11.79
CA TYR A 154 11.14 -3.91 12.98
C TYR A 154 11.28 -4.73 14.26
N GLU A 155 11.88 -4.11 15.29
CA GLU A 155 12.00 -4.72 16.60
C GLU A 155 10.61 -5.04 17.18
N ASN A 156 10.48 -6.25 17.73
CA ASN A 156 9.25 -6.71 18.39
C ASN A 156 7.98 -6.67 17.50
N TYR A 157 8.13 -6.74 16.17
CA TYR A 157 7.02 -6.60 15.22
C TYR A 157 5.87 -7.60 15.46
N GLU A 158 6.19 -8.78 15.99
CA GLU A 158 5.22 -9.86 16.26
C GLU A 158 4.20 -9.48 17.34
N ASN A 159 4.57 -8.59 18.26
CA ASN A 159 3.73 -8.15 19.37
C ASN A 159 3.16 -6.73 19.18
N GLN A 160 3.40 -6.10 18.02
CA GLN A 160 2.89 -4.78 17.70
C GLN A 160 1.65 -4.88 16.81
N PRO A 161 0.65 -4.00 16.98
CA PRO A 161 -0.44 -3.91 16.01
C PRO A 161 0.12 -3.42 14.66
N ILE A 162 -0.20 -4.15 13.59
CA ILE A 162 0.21 -3.78 12.23
C ILE A 162 -0.99 -3.19 11.50
N CYS A 163 -0.96 -1.87 11.34
CA CYS A 163 -2.02 -1.08 10.72
C CYS A 163 -1.70 -0.77 9.26
N PHE A 164 -2.72 -0.57 8.45
CA PHE A 164 -2.57 -0.28 7.02
C PHE A 164 -3.46 0.86 6.56
N VAL A 165 -2.93 1.68 5.65
CA VAL A 165 -3.68 2.68 4.89
C VAL A 165 -3.49 2.45 3.41
N GLY A 166 -4.53 2.64 2.60
CA GLY A 166 -4.44 2.68 1.14
C GLY A 166 -5.40 1.74 0.44
N SER A 167 -5.59 1.99 -0.86
CA SER A 167 -6.57 1.29 -1.68
C SER A 167 -6.32 -0.22 -1.73
N VAL A 168 -5.07 -0.65 -1.95
CA VAL A 168 -4.72 -2.07 -2.05
C VAL A 168 -4.95 -2.78 -0.71
N ALA A 169 -4.50 -2.18 0.40
CA ALA A 169 -4.77 -2.72 1.74
C ALA A 169 -6.28 -2.88 2.00
N PHE A 170 -7.09 -1.88 1.62
CA PHE A 170 -8.52 -1.88 1.92
C PHE A 170 -9.30 -2.89 1.08
N TYR A 171 -9.07 -2.94 -0.24
CA TYR A 171 -9.81 -3.84 -1.14
C TYR A 171 -9.42 -5.30 -0.93
N PHE A 172 -8.17 -5.60 -0.53
CA PHE A 172 -7.72 -6.95 -0.21
C PHE A 172 -7.53 -7.18 1.28
N GLN A 173 -8.28 -6.47 2.12
CA GLN A 173 -8.13 -6.57 3.58
C GLN A 173 -8.34 -7.99 4.12
N LYS A 174 -9.17 -8.81 3.44
CA LYS A 174 -9.40 -10.21 3.82
C LYS A 174 -8.12 -11.02 3.62
N GLN A 175 -7.51 -10.92 2.45
CA GLN A 175 -6.25 -11.58 2.10
C GLN A 175 -5.12 -11.11 3.01
N LEU A 176 -5.03 -9.80 3.26
CA LEU A 176 -4.02 -9.23 4.14
C LEU A 176 -4.16 -9.74 5.59
N LYS A 177 -5.38 -9.75 6.14
CA LYS A 177 -5.65 -10.32 7.47
C LYS A 177 -5.32 -11.81 7.52
N ASN A 178 -5.66 -12.58 6.49
CA ASN A 178 -5.30 -13.99 6.42
C ASN A 178 -3.78 -14.21 6.50
N VAL A 179 -3.00 -13.42 5.75
CA VAL A 179 -1.53 -13.49 5.78
C VAL A 179 -0.98 -13.17 7.19
N LEU A 180 -1.46 -12.10 7.82
CA LEU A 180 -1.06 -11.72 9.18
C LEU A 180 -1.39 -12.83 10.19
N LEU A 181 -2.62 -13.34 10.16
CA LEU A 181 -3.08 -14.37 11.10
C LEU A 181 -2.34 -15.70 10.91
N ARG A 182 -2.06 -16.11 9.66
CA ARG A 182 -1.25 -17.31 9.37
C ARG A 182 0.17 -17.21 9.92
N ARG A 183 0.67 -15.99 10.12
CA ARG A 183 1.97 -15.70 10.72
C ARG A 183 1.92 -15.42 12.22
N ASN A 184 0.76 -15.57 12.86
CA ASN A 184 0.53 -15.21 14.27
C ASN A 184 0.85 -13.74 14.58
N LEU A 185 0.69 -12.84 13.61
CA LEU A 185 0.90 -11.40 13.78
C LEU A 185 -0.40 -10.70 14.15
N VAL A 186 -0.30 -9.56 14.85
CA VAL A 186 -1.45 -8.81 15.37
C VAL A 186 -2.02 -7.88 14.30
N PRO A 187 -3.21 -8.15 13.74
CA PRO A 187 -3.81 -7.27 12.76
C PRO A 187 -4.32 -5.98 13.44
N GLY A 188 -3.92 -4.83 12.90
CA GLY A 188 -4.38 -3.52 13.34
C GLY A 188 -5.55 -2.98 12.52
N ILE A 189 -5.71 -1.66 12.57
CA ILE A 189 -6.71 -0.92 11.80
C ILE A 189 -6.29 -0.89 10.31
N ILE A 190 -7.25 -1.11 9.42
CA ILE A 190 -7.07 -0.97 7.96
C ILE A 190 -8.01 0.11 7.45
N LEU A 191 -7.47 1.17 6.86
CA LEU A 191 -8.23 2.29 6.29
C LEU A 191 -8.00 2.40 4.78
N LYS A 192 -9.02 2.82 4.05
CA LYS A 192 -8.85 3.20 2.64
C LYS A 192 -8.08 4.50 2.50
N GLU A 193 -8.49 5.51 3.25
CA GLU A 193 -7.93 6.87 3.23
C GLU A 193 -7.79 7.37 4.68
N PRO A 194 -6.70 8.10 5.01
CA PRO A 194 -6.43 8.50 6.39
C PRO A 194 -7.15 9.79 6.80
N LEU A 195 -7.75 10.53 5.86
CA LEU A 195 -8.19 11.92 6.06
C LEU A 195 -9.14 12.11 7.26
N LEU A 196 -10.21 11.30 7.34
CA LEU A 196 -11.19 11.42 8.43
C LEU A 196 -10.56 11.15 9.79
N LYS A 197 -9.71 10.12 9.88
CA LYS A 197 -9.04 9.76 11.13
C LYS A 197 -7.94 10.75 11.53
N LEU A 198 -7.27 11.36 10.56
CA LEU A 198 -6.34 12.46 10.80
C LEU A 198 -7.06 13.68 11.35
N MET A 199 -8.22 14.04 10.78
CA MET A 199 -9.01 15.14 11.29
C MET A 199 -9.43 14.89 12.74
N GLU A 200 -9.92 13.69 13.07
CA GLU A 200 -10.25 13.31 14.44
C GLU A 200 -9.03 13.43 15.38
N PHE A 201 -7.87 12.91 14.97
CA PHE A 201 -6.64 12.96 15.74
C PHE A 201 -6.20 14.39 16.08
N HIS A 202 -6.15 15.28 15.07
CA HIS A 202 -5.72 16.66 15.27
C HIS A 202 -6.75 17.50 16.04
N LEU A 203 -8.06 17.27 15.85
CA LEU A 203 -9.10 17.96 16.64
C LEU A 203 -9.08 17.56 18.12
N GLN A 204 -8.72 16.32 18.44
CA GLN A 204 -8.58 15.87 19.83
C GLN A 204 -7.34 16.48 20.51
N ASN A 205 -6.22 16.56 19.80
CA ASN A 205 -4.98 17.10 20.35
C ASN A 205 -4.99 18.64 20.50
N ASN A 206 -5.72 19.36 19.64
CA ASN A 206 -5.86 20.82 19.76
C ASN A 206 -6.69 21.30 20.96
N ASN A 207 -7.46 20.42 21.61
CA ASN A 207 -8.22 20.76 22.83
C ASN A 207 -7.36 20.68 24.11
N HIS A 208 -6.06 20.39 23.99
CA HIS A 208 -5.14 20.20 25.11
C HIS A 208 -3.92 21.14 25.09
N GLU A 209 -3.89 22.13 24.17
CA GLU A 209 -3.00 23.30 24.20
C GLU A 209 -3.77 24.55 24.64
#